data_AF-A0A196SC93-F1
#
_entry.id   AF-A0A196SC93-F1
#
_cell.length_a   1.000
_cell.length_b   1.000
_cell.length_c   1.000
_cell.angle_alpha   90.00
_cell.angle_beta   90.00
_cell.angle_gamma   90.00
#
_symmetry.space_group_name_H-M   'P 1'
#
loop_
_entity.id
_entity.type
_entity.pdbx_description
1 polymer ?
#
loop_
_entity_poly.entity_id
_entity_poly.type
_entity_poly.pdbx_seq_one_letter_code
_entity_poly.pdbx_strand_id
1 'polypeptide(L)'
;MKPNRLHSDNAVQGLAWDEEGLKCRSILRKAKASTLCRSVIQRLSTIRDADIAPDGDYLLLLRLLRMKAQKESVPAYYAVPSLHGKKNGYGEMRHEGCFGDLVFSTSWSEDTPSEQGFWYNRKTSEVLAIQYNKHNTLFFHANVKPTFGIVDKDNGERWEGLCFDNQPCGVGRYYDEWNELLYEGLCVNGFWEGFGVRYYPLPGNNGEPRVDTRGWWCHGAVLQWAERFTRREDRLQEGLVVAGRFVDTALSLEGSASLSNLHCFLRELAIADNALQSVQALDLDLCRYLEVVVVGSNACQQCASFTVARLPRLRSITVGKNAFSQYGSRLELLLSEGEAILHQRRACVFRDLRALTHVTIGAGAFSDYALFTIENTPSLRSLQIGLASNGAKRVTPSCCFFYAGALRVEAMGSLERLAIGNYSFYHTSDISFSDLPLLQQLLIGSACFFRRLRGRGVLKMAALPSLSLLMFQDQSLASVRSMILSNVNMKSANSRILCDNCLWSLRKVHAGKNVSPFLLSILDSLC
;
A
#
# COMPACT_ATOMS: atom_id res chain seq x y z
N MET A 1 -41.97 21.11 38.17
CA MET A 1 -40.95 20.31 38.89
C MET A 1 -39.83 19.99 37.91
N LYS A 2 -38.67 20.63 38.08
CA LYS A 2 -37.46 20.40 37.27
C LYS A 2 -36.70 19.19 37.84
N PRO A 3 -36.18 18.27 37.02
CA PRO A 3 -35.35 17.18 37.51
C PRO A 3 -33.91 17.62 37.74
N ASN A 4 -33.29 16.99 38.74
CA ASN A 4 -32.01 17.31 39.35
C ASN A 4 -30.80 17.02 38.46
N ARG A 5 -29.77 17.83 38.70
CA ARG A 5 -28.40 17.79 38.19
C ARG A 5 -27.71 16.45 38.48
N LEU A 6 -27.02 15.91 37.48
CA LEU A 6 -25.81 15.11 37.65
C LEU A 6 -24.69 15.86 36.94
N HIS A 7 -23.71 16.29 37.73
CA HIS A 7 -22.49 16.95 37.31
C HIS A 7 -21.62 15.96 36.50
N SER A 8 -21.47 16.20 35.20
CA SER A 8 -20.27 15.84 34.45
C SER A 8 -19.42 17.09 34.25
N ASP A 9 -18.12 16.89 34.09
CA ASP A 9 -17.08 17.87 33.82
C ASP A 9 -16.35 18.39 35.05
N ASN A 10 -15.38 17.59 35.51
CA ASN A 10 -14.13 18.11 36.03
C ASN A 10 -12.96 17.14 35.77
N ALA A 11 -11.87 17.75 35.27
CA ALA A 11 -10.47 17.30 35.33
C ALA A 11 -9.96 16.26 34.30
N VAL A 12 -9.78 16.70 33.05
CA VAL A 12 -8.52 16.44 32.32
C VAL A 12 -8.02 17.79 31.80
N GLN A 13 -7.48 18.61 32.71
CA GLN A 13 -6.58 19.69 32.31
C GLN A 13 -5.28 19.03 31.87
N GLY A 14 -5.15 18.80 30.56
CA GLY A 14 -3.89 18.45 29.94
C GLY A 14 -2.88 19.55 30.24
N LEU A 15 -1.67 19.12 30.61
CA LEU A 15 -0.46 19.92 30.74
C LEU A 15 -0.44 21.06 29.71
N ALA A 16 -0.83 22.25 30.15
CA ALA A 16 -0.69 23.48 29.39
C ALA A 16 0.81 23.80 29.39
N TRP A 17 1.39 23.82 28.20
CA TRP A 17 2.82 23.97 27.99
C TRP A 17 3.21 25.41 28.32
N ASP A 18 4.22 25.58 29.16
CA ASP A 18 4.80 26.89 29.49
C ASP A 18 5.55 27.47 28.27
N GLU A 19 4.84 28.27 27.48
CA GLU A 19 5.38 28.99 26.31
C GLU A 19 6.48 30.00 26.69
N GLU A 20 6.50 30.52 27.93
CA GLU A 20 7.53 31.45 28.41
C GLU A 20 8.85 30.72 28.72
N GLY A 21 8.76 29.52 29.31
CA GLY A 21 9.90 28.62 29.51
C GLY A 21 10.61 28.23 28.22
N LEU A 22 9.86 28.00 27.13
CA LEU A 22 10.39 27.74 25.78
C LEU A 22 11.11 28.95 25.18
N LYS A 23 10.58 30.17 25.37
CA LYS A 23 11.21 31.42 24.90
C LYS A 23 12.52 31.70 25.62
N CYS A 24 12.57 31.58 26.94
CA CYS A 24 13.80 31.81 27.74
C CYS A 24 14.91 30.79 27.39
N ARG A 25 14.56 29.51 27.20
CA ARG A 25 15.51 28.47 26.76
C ARG A 25 16.02 28.73 25.34
N SER A 26 15.21 29.32 24.45
CA SER A 26 15.64 29.68 23.08
C SER A 26 16.68 30.80 23.05
N ILE A 27 16.59 31.77 23.98
CA ILE A 27 17.49 32.94 24.05
C ILE A 27 18.86 32.52 24.62
N LEU A 28 18.88 31.72 25.68
CA LEU A 28 20.12 31.16 26.26
C LEU A 28 20.86 30.23 25.27
N ARG A 29 20.13 29.46 24.45
CA ARG A 29 20.70 28.61 23.39
C ARG A 29 21.37 29.41 22.26
N LYS A 30 20.83 30.57 21.88
CA LYS A 30 21.43 31.47 20.87
C LYS A 30 22.79 32.03 21.32
N ALA A 31 22.95 32.32 22.61
CA ALA A 31 24.19 32.89 23.14
C ALA A 31 25.35 31.88 23.20
N LYS A 32 25.11 30.66 23.72
CA LYS A 32 26.12 29.60 23.85
C LYS A 32 26.52 28.96 22.51
N ALA A 33 25.60 28.85 21.55
CA ALA A 33 25.94 28.29 20.24
C ALA A 33 26.96 29.15 19.46
N SER A 34 27.02 30.47 19.72
CA SER A 34 27.95 31.38 19.03
C SER A 34 29.44 31.08 19.28
N THR A 35 29.77 30.46 20.42
CA THR A 35 31.14 30.22 20.85
C THR A 35 31.64 28.84 20.41
N LEU A 36 30.79 27.81 20.41
CA LEU A 36 31.15 26.46 19.91
C LEU A 36 31.13 26.38 18.37
N CYS A 37 30.20 27.10 17.70
CA CYS A 37 30.01 27.01 16.24
C CYS A 37 31.15 27.59 15.40
N ARG A 38 32.07 28.37 15.98
CA ARG A 38 33.22 28.92 15.24
C ARG A 38 34.24 27.85 14.85
N SER A 39 34.17 26.63 15.39
CA SER A 39 35.17 25.57 15.13
C SER A 39 34.75 24.51 14.11
N VAL A 40 33.46 24.38 13.74
CA VAL A 40 32.97 23.27 12.89
C VAL A 40 32.61 23.70 11.46
N ILE A 41 32.60 25.00 11.15
CA ILE A 41 32.47 25.48 9.75
C ILE A 41 33.86 25.50 9.08
N GLN A 42 34.53 24.35 9.03
CA GLN A 42 35.63 24.13 8.10
C GLN A 42 35.13 23.22 6.98
N ARG A 43 34.45 23.88 6.03
CA ARG A 43 34.17 23.47 4.65
C ARG A 43 33.88 21.97 4.44
N LEU A 44 32.59 21.61 4.41
CA LEU A 44 32.08 20.35 3.82
C LEU A 44 32.66 20.05 2.41
N SER A 45 33.22 21.04 1.71
CA SER A 45 33.90 20.88 0.43
C SER A 45 35.32 20.28 0.50
N THR A 46 35.93 20.14 1.69
CA THR A 46 37.30 19.59 1.84
C THR A 46 37.35 18.12 2.22
N ILE A 47 36.23 17.49 2.56
CA ILE A 47 36.15 16.05 2.85
C ILE A 47 36.19 15.28 1.52
N ARG A 48 37.20 14.42 1.29
CA ARG A 48 37.25 13.56 0.10
C ARG A 48 36.42 12.31 0.34
N ASP A 49 35.79 11.76 -0.69
CA ASP A 49 34.98 10.52 -0.56
C ASP A 49 35.81 9.33 -0.06
N ALA A 50 37.13 9.34 -0.28
CA ALA A 50 38.07 8.34 0.22
C ALA A 50 38.41 8.45 1.72
N ASP A 51 38.13 9.60 2.35
CA ASP A 51 38.37 9.84 3.78
C ASP A 51 37.16 9.43 4.65
N ILE A 52 36.05 9.03 4.01
CA ILE A 52 34.85 8.54 4.68
C ILE A 52 35.01 7.02 4.87
N ALA A 53 35.42 6.61 6.08
CA ALA A 53 35.35 5.20 6.45
C ALA A 53 33.91 4.68 6.28
N PRO A 54 33.69 3.43 5.81
CA PRO A 54 32.35 2.96 5.43
C PRO A 54 31.30 2.90 6.55
N ASP A 55 31.70 3.02 7.82
CA ASP A 55 30.91 2.48 8.93
C ASP A 55 30.49 3.48 10.02
N GLY A 56 30.71 4.80 9.82
CA GLY A 56 30.35 5.81 10.82
C GLY A 56 29.09 6.61 10.48
N ASP A 57 28.03 6.49 11.30
CA ASP A 57 26.75 7.20 11.14
C ASP A 57 26.91 8.73 10.95
N TYR A 58 27.89 9.33 11.64
CA TYR A 58 28.26 10.74 11.50
C TYR A 58 28.71 11.11 10.07
N LEU A 59 29.57 10.30 9.46
CA LEU A 59 30.09 10.57 8.11
C LEU A 59 29.00 10.39 7.05
N LEU A 60 28.09 9.42 7.27
CA LEU A 60 26.92 9.22 6.43
C LEU A 60 26.00 10.45 6.45
N LEU A 61 25.80 11.06 7.63
CA LEU A 61 25.05 12.32 7.74
C LEU A 61 25.74 13.47 6.99
N LEU A 62 27.05 13.64 7.12
CA LEU A 62 27.78 14.68 6.39
C LEU A 62 27.66 14.51 4.87
N ARG A 63 27.72 13.26 4.38
CA ARG A 63 27.53 12.93 2.97
C ARG A 63 26.14 13.35 2.49
N LEU A 64 25.09 12.99 3.23
CA LEU A 64 23.71 13.38 2.91
C LEU A 64 23.55 14.91 2.83
N LEU A 65 24.09 15.63 3.81
CA LEU A 65 24.01 17.09 3.85
C LEU A 65 24.78 17.75 2.70
N ARG A 66 25.93 17.19 2.30
CA ARG A 66 26.70 17.63 1.14
C ARG A 66 25.92 17.47 -0.16
N MET A 67 25.34 16.29 -0.39
CA MET A 67 24.51 16.03 -1.57
C MET A 67 23.33 17.01 -1.65
N LYS A 68 22.65 17.27 -0.53
CA LYS A 68 21.60 18.29 -0.45
C LYS A 68 22.10 19.69 -0.78
N ALA A 69 23.29 20.08 -0.31
CA ALA A 69 23.90 21.38 -0.63
C ALA A 69 24.25 21.51 -2.13
N GLN A 70 24.61 20.40 -2.77
CA GLN A 70 24.86 20.31 -4.22
C GLN A 70 23.57 20.19 -5.05
N LYS A 71 22.39 20.25 -4.43
CA LYS A 71 21.06 20.09 -5.05
C LYS A 71 20.89 18.73 -5.74
N GLU A 72 21.60 17.71 -5.29
CA GLU A 72 21.38 16.34 -5.75
C GLU A 72 20.04 15.83 -5.22
N SER A 73 19.33 15.08 -6.06
CA SER A 73 18.03 14.52 -5.69
C SER A 73 18.23 13.29 -4.80
N VAL A 74 17.85 13.40 -3.53
CA VAL A 74 17.76 12.28 -2.61
C VAL A 74 16.28 12.09 -2.25
N PRO A 75 15.63 11.00 -2.69
CA PRO A 75 14.23 10.74 -2.37
C PRO A 75 14.02 10.76 -0.85
N ALA A 76 12.96 11.45 -0.42
CA ALA A 76 12.66 11.64 1.00
C ALA A 76 11.21 11.24 1.33
N TYR A 77 11.05 10.61 2.49
CA TYR A 77 9.77 10.23 3.05
C TYR A 77 9.47 11.04 4.30
N TYR A 78 8.19 11.33 4.51
CA TYR A 78 7.73 12.17 5.60
C TYR A 78 6.72 11.41 6.45
N ALA A 79 7.03 11.24 7.74
CA ALA A 79 6.10 10.76 8.74
C ALA A 79 5.67 11.95 9.59
N VAL A 80 4.80 12.78 9.02
CA VAL A 80 4.35 14.06 9.59
C VAL A 80 2.83 14.12 9.51
N PRO A 81 2.13 14.62 10.54
CA PRO A 81 0.71 14.91 10.45
C PRO A 81 0.42 15.86 9.28
N SER A 82 -0.74 15.69 8.64
CA SER A 82 -1.20 16.60 7.61
C SER A 82 -2.49 17.30 8.03
N LEU A 83 -2.51 18.62 7.86
CA LEU A 83 -3.68 19.46 8.00
C LEU A 83 -3.98 20.08 6.63
N HIS A 84 -5.20 19.89 6.12
CA HIS A 84 -5.64 20.37 4.79
C HIS A 84 -4.69 19.99 3.64
N GLY A 85 -4.12 18.78 3.69
CA GLY A 85 -3.23 18.27 2.64
C GLY A 85 -1.78 18.77 2.71
N LYS A 86 -1.44 19.60 3.70
CA LYS A 86 -0.08 20.10 3.94
C LYS A 86 0.49 19.55 5.24
N LYS A 87 1.81 19.38 5.32
CA LYS A 87 2.49 18.92 6.55
C LYS A 87 2.39 19.99 7.63
N ASN A 88 2.01 19.57 8.84
CA ASN A 88 1.86 20.47 9.97
C ASN A 88 2.18 19.74 11.29
N GLY A 89 2.80 20.43 12.25
CA GLY A 89 3.23 19.87 13.53
C GLY A 89 4.56 19.12 13.47
N TYR A 90 4.85 18.32 14.50
CA TYR A 90 6.09 17.56 14.59
C TYR A 90 6.04 16.27 13.78
N GLY A 91 7.17 15.92 13.17
CA GLY A 91 7.31 14.65 12.47
C GLY A 91 8.72 14.41 11.95
N GLU A 92 8.87 13.30 11.25
CA GLU A 92 10.17 12.83 10.78
C GLU A 92 10.32 12.98 9.27
N MET A 93 11.48 13.46 8.84
CA MET A 93 11.99 13.31 7.48
C MET A 93 12.99 12.14 7.44
N ARG A 94 12.83 11.27 6.44
CA ARG A 94 13.68 10.10 6.18
C ARG A 94 14.13 10.09 4.72
N HIS A 95 15.15 9.30 4.39
CA HIS A 95 15.73 9.22 3.04
C HIS A 95 15.77 7.80 2.52
N GLU A 96 15.92 7.63 1.20
CA GLU A 96 16.09 6.31 0.57
C GLU A 96 17.54 5.82 0.52
N GLY A 97 17.68 4.53 0.20
CA GLY A 97 18.98 3.91 -0.08
C GLY A 97 19.82 3.77 1.17
N CYS A 98 21.12 4.10 1.05
CA CYS A 98 22.07 4.01 2.16
C CYS A 98 21.78 4.97 3.32
N PHE A 99 20.90 5.95 3.15
CA PHE A 99 20.51 6.93 4.18
C PHE A 99 19.25 6.52 4.95
N GLY A 100 18.72 5.31 4.73
CA GLY A 100 17.44 4.85 5.26
C GLY A 100 17.29 4.92 6.77
N ASP A 101 18.41 4.79 7.49
CA ASP A 101 18.45 4.84 8.95
C ASP A 101 18.62 6.26 9.50
N LEU A 102 18.93 7.26 8.66
CA LEU A 102 19.05 8.65 9.10
C LEU A 102 17.67 9.31 9.22
N VAL A 103 17.39 9.85 10.41
CA VAL A 103 16.15 10.56 10.69
C VAL A 103 16.46 12.01 11.05
N PHE A 104 15.72 12.93 10.43
CA PHE A 104 15.64 14.31 10.88
C PHE A 104 14.25 14.56 11.48
N SER A 105 14.20 14.75 12.79
CA SER A 105 12.96 15.09 13.51
C SER A 105 12.86 16.62 13.62
N THR A 106 11.75 17.18 13.14
CA THR A 106 11.54 18.64 13.04
C THR A 106 10.05 18.97 13.09
N SER A 107 9.72 20.21 13.38
CA SER A 107 8.36 20.74 13.18
C SER A 107 8.15 21.27 11.77
N TRP A 108 6.89 21.28 11.35
CA TRP A 108 6.40 21.74 10.06
C TRP A 108 5.25 22.72 10.24
N SER A 109 5.17 23.72 9.38
CA SER A 109 4.03 24.64 9.25
C SER A 109 3.75 24.84 7.77
N GLU A 110 2.59 24.38 7.29
CA GLU A 110 2.15 24.54 5.90
C GLU A 110 3.23 24.09 4.89
N ASP A 111 3.72 22.84 5.03
CA ASP A 111 4.83 22.25 4.25
C ASP A 111 6.22 22.89 4.41
N THR A 112 6.36 23.91 5.25
CA THR A 112 7.64 24.53 5.56
C THR A 112 8.22 23.93 6.84
N PRO A 113 9.39 23.27 6.80
CA PRO A 113 10.03 22.78 8.02
C PRO A 113 10.59 23.97 8.81
N SER A 114 10.60 23.89 10.14
CA SER A 114 11.17 24.94 10.99
C SER A 114 12.69 25.09 10.85
N GLU A 115 13.35 24.12 10.21
CA GLU A 115 14.81 24.00 10.12
C GLU A 115 15.51 23.87 11.48
N GLN A 116 14.73 23.58 12.53
CA GLN A 116 15.20 23.31 13.89
C GLN A 116 14.80 21.89 14.26
N GLY A 117 15.75 21.14 14.80
CA GLY A 117 15.51 19.73 15.08
C GLY A 117 16.77 19.00 15.46
N PHE A 118 16.75 17.69 15.29
CA PHE A 118 17.88 16.83 15.59
C PHE A 118 17.94 15.67 14.62
N TRP A 119 19.17 15.25 14.38
CA TRP A 119 19.52 14.13 13.54
C TRP A 119 19.90 12.96 14.43
N TYR A 120 19.33 11.80 14.16
CA TYR A 120 19.68 10.57 14.86
C TYR A 120 19.61 9.38 13.92
N ASN A 121 20.33 8.31 14.25
CA ASN A 121 20.22 7.04 13.56
C ASN A 121 19.11 6.20 14.20
N ARG A 122 18.17 5.76 13.37
CA ARG A 122 16.97 5.02 13.73
C ARG A 122 17.24 3.64 14.31
N LYS A 123 18.31 2.99 13.86
CA LYS A 123 18.69 1.63 14.20
C LYS A 123 19.54 1.58 15.47
N THR A 124 20.45 2.55 15.63
CA THR A 124 21.37 2.62 16.77
C THR A 124 20.87 3.52 17.90
N SER A 125 19.85 4.35 17.63
CA SER A 125 19.39 5.43 18.52
C SER A 125 20.49 6.45 18.88
N GLU A 126 21.55 6.52 18.08
CA GLU A 126 22.63 7.50 18.25
C GLU A 126 22.19 8.88 17.76
N VAL A 127 22.38 9.91 18.60
CA VAL A 127 22.16 11.30 18.20
C VAL A 127 23.40 11.80 17.47
N LEU A 128 23.22 12.25 16.24
CA LEU A 128 24.31 12.64 15.33
C LEU A 128 24.50 14.15 15.26
N ALA A 129 23.42 14.92 15.40
CA ALA A 129 23.49 16.38 15.39
C ALA A 129 22.26 17.05 16.02
N ILE A 130 22.45 18.26 16.55
CA ILE A 130 21.38 19.18 16.94
C ILE A 130 21.42 20.38 16.01
N GLN A 131 20.32 20.64 15.32
CA GLN A 131 20.20 21.75 14.38
C GLN A 131 19.36 22.86 15.01
N TYR A 132 19.98 24.02 15.26
CA TYR A 132 19.31 25.20 15.81
C TYR A 132 18.72 26.11 14.75
N ASN A 133 19.27 26.06 13.53
CA ASN A 133 18.73 26.64 12.30
C ASN A 133 19.57 26.12 11.11
N LYS A 134 19.21 26.51 9.88
CA LYS A 134 19.92 26.15 8.65
C LYS A 134 21.43 26.41 8.62
N HIS A 135 21.90 27.39 9.38
CA HIS A 135 23.31 27.79 9.41
C HIS A 135 24.03 27.35 10.68
N ASN A 136 23.32 26.77 11.64
CA ASN A 136 23.82 26.45 12.96
C ASN A 136 23.41 25.03 13.34
N THR A 137 24.34 24.10 13.10
CA THR A 137 24.20 22.68 13.46
C THR A 137 25.40 22.28 14.30
N LEU A 138 25.12 21.77 15.49
CA LEU A 138 26.10 21.11 16.33
C LEU A 138 26.16 19.63 15.93
N PHE A 139 27.33 19.18 15.49
CA PHE A 139 27.55 17.80 15.13
C PHE A 139 28.22 17.04 16.26
N PHE A 140 27.76 15.82 16.52
CA PHE A 140 28.42 14.89 17.42
C PHE A 140 29.43 14.04 16.66
N HIS A 141 30.65 13.96 17.20
CA HIS A 141 31.77 13.20 16.67
C HIS A 141 32.65 12.70 17.83
N ALA A 142 33.73 11.98 17.51
CA ALA A 142 34.56 11.28 18.50
C ALA A 142 34.91 12.07 19.79
N ASN A 143 35.16 13.38 19.69
CA ASN A 143 35.56 14.22 20.83
C ASN A 143 34.40 15.00 21.49
N VAL A 144 33.30 15.19 20.77
CA VAL A 144 32.13 15.95 21.23
C VAL A 144 30.93 15.05 21.02
N LYS A 145 30.55 14.32 22.07
CA LYS A 145 29.43 13.39 22.05
C LYS A 145 28.68 13.42 23.37
N PRO A 146 27.41 13.02 23.39
CA PRO A 146 26.69 12.84 24.64
C PRO A 146 27.42 11.82 25.53
N THR A 147 27.44 12.11 26.82
CA THR A 147 28.03 11.24 27.84
C THR A 147 26.99 10.91 28.89
N PHE A 148 27.17 9.80 29.59
CA PHE A 148 26.27 9.46 30.69
C PHE A 148 26.28 10.58 31.75
N GLY A 149 25.09 10.94 32.24
CA GLY A 149 24.89 11.89 33.31
C GLY A 149 23.49 11.77 33.90
N ILE A 150 23.30 12.42 35.03
CA ILE A 150 22.01 12.52 35.72
C ILE A 150 21.57 13.99 35.64
N VAL A 151 20.34 14.23 35.21
CA VAL A 151 19.73 15.56 35.13
C VAL A 151 18.51 15.57 36.03
N ASP A 152 18.65 16.19 37.20
CA ASP A 152 17.57 16.40 38.16
C ASP A 152 16.84 17.72 37.89
N LYS A 153 15.54 17.74 38.09
CA LYS A 153 14.71 18.95 38.10
C LYS A 153 14.32 19.30 39.54
N ASP A 154 14.00 20.57 39.75
CA ASP A 154 13.64 21.09 41.09
C ASP A 154 12.38 20.43 41.70
N ASN A 155 11.50 19.86 40.87
CA ASN A 155 10.32 19.12 41.30
C ASN A 155 10.60 17.66 41.68
N GLY A 156 11.84 17.18 41.58
CA GLY A 156 12.23 15.80 41.88
C GLY A 156 12.19 14.85 40.68
N GLU A 157 11.75 15.30 39.50
CA GLU A 157 11.86 14.51 38.27
C GLU A 157 13.33 14.34 37.87
N ARG A 158 13.68 13.19 37.31
CA ARG A 158 15.07 12.84 37.01
C ARG A 158 15.23 12.14 35.67
N TRP A 159 16.26 12.50 34.94
CA TRP A 159 16.76 11.75 33.79
C TRP A 159 18.09 11.09 34.12
N GLU A 160 18.22 9.80 33.81
CA GLU A 160 19.47 9.04 33.90
C GLU A 160 19.84 8.48 32.53
N GLY A 161 20.91 8.96 31.91
CA GLY A 161 21.30 8.48 30.59
C GLY A 161 22.26 9.40 29.87
N LEU A 162 22.27 9.34 28.54
CA LEU A 162 23.11 10.20 27.73
C LEU A 162 22.63 11.66 27.80
N CYS A 163 23.58 12.55 28.05
CA CYS A 163 23.38 13.97 28.29
C CYS A 163 24.40 14.81 27.53
N PHE A 164 23.99 16.01 27.14
CA PHE A 164 24.86 17.03 26.56
C PHE A 164 24.43 18.42 27.07
N ASP A 165 25.38 19.24 27.55
CA ASP A 165 25.14 20.56 28.18
C ASP A 165 24.04 20.51 29.27
N ASN A 166 24.13 19.53 30.19
CA ASN A 166 23.16 19.29 31.27
C ASN A 166 21.71 19.14 30.78
N GLN A 167 21.52 18.56 29.60
CA GLN A 167 20.21 18.23 29.05
C GLN A 167 20.21 16.78 28.51
N PRO A 168 19.05 16.08 28.55
CA PRO A 168 18.90 14.78 27.91
C PRO A 168 19.25 14.85 26.42
N CYS A 169 20.16 14.00 25.98
CA CYS A 169 20.60 13.93 24.59
C CYS A 169 21.09 12.52 24.26
N GLY A 170 20.16 11.60 24.03
CA GLY A 170 20.44 10.20 23.71
C GLY A 170 19.55 9.25 24.49
N VAL A 171 19.95 7.98 24.56
CA VAL A 171 19.19 6.94 25.23
C VAL A 171 19.34 7.05 26.76
N GLY A 172 18.26 6.81 27.49
CA GLY A 172 18.24 6.81 28.95
C GLY A 172 16.87 6.50 29.53
N ARG A 173 16.72 6.82 30.82
CA ARG A 173 15.53 6.57 31.64
C ARG A 173 15.03 7.85 32.28
N TYR A 174 13.73 8.06 32.23
CA TYR A 174 13.04 9.19 32.85
C TYR A 174 12.21 8.70 34.03
N TYR A 175 12.42 9.33 35.19
CA TYR A 175 11.74 9.07 36.44
C TYR A 175 10.92 10.30 36.85
N ASP A 176 9.77 10.07 37.47
CA ASP A 176 8.96 11.13 38.06
C ASP A 176 9.44 11.53 39.48
N GLU A 177 8.73 12.49 40.08
CA GLU A 177 8.98 13.01 41.43
C GLU A 177 8.85 11.97 42.56
N TRP A 178 8.23 10.82 42.29
CA TRP A 178 8.10 9.70 43.23
C TRP A 178 9.12 8.58 42.95
N ASN A 179 10.10 8.83 42.08
CA ASN A 179 11.12 7.87 41.67
C ASN A 179 10.53 6.66 40.90
N GLU A 180 9.37 6.82 40.26
CA GLU A 180 8.78 5.81 39.39
C GLU A 180 9.29 6.00 37.95
N LEU A 181 9.67 4.89 37.30
CA LEU A 181 10.13 4.91 35.91
C LEU A 181 8.93 5.21 34.99
N LEU A 182 9.01 6.26 34.18
CA LEU A 182 7.95 6.63 33.22
C LEU A 182 8.32 6.36 31.78
N TYR A 183 9.60 6.45 31.41
CA TYR A 183 10.04 6.26 30.04
C TYR A 183 11.48 5.72 29.96
N GLU A 184 11.71 4.79 29.05
CA GLU A 184 13.02 4.30 28.65
C GLU A 184 13.15 4.39 27.13
N GLY A 185 14.15 5.12 26.62
CA GLY A 185 14.31 5.31 25.18
C GLY A 185 15.16 6.54 24.84
N LEU A 186 15.09 6.96 23.59
CA LEU A 186 15.80 8.14 23.10
C LEU A 186 15.09 9.41 23.56
N CYS A 187 15.81 10.29 24.25
CA CYS A 187 15.33 11.61 24.64
C CYS A 187 16.31 12.69 24.15
N VAL A 188 15.80 13.68 23.44
CA VAL A 188 16.61 14.83 22.98
C VAL A 188 15.91 16.11 23.41
N ASN A 189 16.60 16.94 24.21
CA ASN A 189 16.07 18.19 24.75
C ASN A 189 14.74 18.02 25.52
N GLY A 190 14.54 16.88 26.19
CA GLY A 190 13.32 16.56 26.94
C GLY A 190 12.17 16.01 26.09
N PHE A 191 12.37 15.83 24.78
CA PHE A 191 11.40 15.20 23.89
C PHE A 191 11.74 13.73 23.69
N TRP A 192 10.74 12.86 23.82
CA TRP A 192 10.87 11.44 23.52
C TRP A 192 10.82 11.22 22.01
N GLU A 193 11.80 10.47 21.52
CA GLU A 193 12.07 10.26 20.10
C GLU A 193 12.41 8.79 19.85
N GLY A 194 12.41 8.40 18.58
CA GLY A 194 12.86 7.07 18.19
C GLY A 194 12.03 5.94 18.82
N PHE A 195 12.61 4.74 18.91
CA PHE A 195 11.94 3.65 19.62
C PHE A 195 12.09 3.82 21.13
N GLY A 196 10.99 3.65 21.87
CA GLY A 196 11.00 3.77 23.33
C GLY A 196 9.81 3.08 24.00
N VAL A 197 9.93 2.92 25.30
CA VAL A 197 8.96 2.26 26.18
C VAL A 197 8.50 3.26 27.23
N ARG A 198 7.19 3.46 27.32
CA ARG A 198 6.52 4.20 28.39
C ARG A 198 5.94 3.21 29.39
N TYR A 199 6.02 3.56 30.67
CA TYR A 199 5.55 2.76 31.79
C TYR A 199 4.39 3.44 32.52
N TYR A 200 3.61 2.67 33.26
CA TYR A 200 2.57 3.20 34.13
C TYR A 200 3.17 3.86 35.38
N PRO A 201 2.70 5.06 35.78
CA PRO A 201 3.06 5.67 37.07
C PRO A 201 2.34 4.95 38.20
N LEU A 202 2.84 3.79 38.63
CA LEU A 202 2.23 2.96 39.67
C LEU A 202 3.10 2.97 40.92
N PRO A 203 2.70 3.70 41.98
CA PRO A 203 3.42 3.64 43.24
C PRO A 203 3.32 2.25 43.87
N GLY A 204 4.46 1.70 44.30
CA GLY A 204 4.49 0.61 45.29
C GLY A 204 4.32 -0.83 44.78
N ASN A 205 4.63 -1.11 43.52
CA ASN A 205 4.52 -2.47 42.97
C ASN A 205 5.85 -3.26 43.06
N ASN A 206 6.38 -3.46 44.28
CA ASN A 206 7.69 -4.08 44.56
C ASN A 206 8.90 -3.47 43.80
N GLY A 207 8.73 -2.29 43.18
CA GLY A 207 9.75 -1.61 42.38
C GLY A 207 9.84 -2.07 40.91
N GLU A 208 8.95 -2.97 40.44
CA GLU A 208 8.99 -3.43 39.05
C GLU A 208 8.11 -2.56 38.13
N PRO A 209 8.71 -1.90 37.13
CA PRO A 209 8.00 -0.98 36.24
C PRO A 209 7.15 -1.76 35.24
N ARG A 210 5.88 -1.39 35.11
CA ARG A 210 4.92 -2.04 34.20
C ARG A 210 4.78 -1.28 32.90
N VAL A 211 4.99 -1.95 31.78
CA VAL A 211 4.89 -1.34 30.45
C VAL A 211 3.47 -0.86 30.18
N ASP A 212 3.33 0.38 29.72
CA ASP A 212 2.08 0.93 29.20
C ASP A 212 2.09 0.89 27.67
N THR A 213 3.12 1.48 27.07
CA THR A 213 3.20 1.63 25.61
C THR A 213 4.63 1.40 25.14
N ARG A 214 4.83 0.52 24.16
CA ARG A 214 6.08 0.34 23.43
C ARG A 214 5.89 0.76 21.99
N GLY A 215 6.73 1.64 21.46
CA GLY A 215 6.52 2.08 20.09
C GLY A 215 7.51 3.12 19.62
N TRP A 216 7.20 3.69 18.46
CA TRP A 216 7.98 4.77 17.88
C TRP A 216 7.45 6.12 18.36
N TRP A 217 8.33 6.99 18.84
CA TRP A 217 8.02 8.30 19.42
C TRP A 217 8.57 9.41 18.56
N CYS A 218 7.84 10.51 18.49
CA CYS A 218 8.28 11.76 17.90
C CYS A 218 7.67 12.89 18.72
N HIS A 219 8.51 13.69 19.35
CA HIS A 219 8.17 14.80 20.23
C HIS A 219 7.18 14.43 21.34
N GLY A 220 7.40 13.28 22.00
CA GLY A 220 6.55 12.82 23.11
C GLY A 220 5.22 12.19 22.68
N ALA A 221 4.91 12.16 21.38
CA ALA A 221 3.75 11.47 20.83
C ALA A 221 4.18 10.17 20.14
N VAL A 222 3.34 9.14 20.23
CA VAL A 222 3.53 7.91 19.49
C VAL A 222 3.25 8.18 18.00
N LEU A 223 4.21 7.82 17.17
CA LEU A 223 4.21 7.93 15.73
C LEU A 223 4.19 6.52 15.13
N GLN A 224 3.38 6.23 14.11
CA GLN A 224 3.39 4.92 13.45
C GLN A 224 3.07 3.75 14.41
N TRP A 225 3.84 2.67 14.40
CA TRP A 225 3.50 1.42 15.07
C TRP A 225 3.77 1.47 16.57
N ALA A 226 2.83 0.97 17.35
CA ALA A 226 2.99 0.77 18.79
C ALA A 226 2.20 -0.43 19.31
N GLU A 227 2.60 -0.88 20.49
CA GLU A 227 1.97 -1.90 21.31
C GLU A 227 1.55 -1.26 22.64
N ARG A 228 0.34 -1.55 23.10
CA ARG A 228 -0.18 -1.16 24.41
C ARG A 228 -0.44 -2.38 25.27
N PHE A 229 -0.21 -2.24 26.57
CA PHE A 229 -0.32 -3.30 27.55
C PHE A 229 -1.23 -2.89 28.70
N THR A 230 -1.85 -3.85 29.38
CA THR A 230 -2.58 -3.59 30.63
C THR A 230 -1.59 -3.35 31.77
N ARG A 231 -2.11 -2.89 32.91
CA ARG A 231 -1.37 -2.92 34.18
C ARG A 231 -1.01 -4.33 34.66
N ARG A 232 -1.40 -5.40 33.97
CA ARG A 232 -0.99 -6.79 34.27
C ARG A 232 -0.04 -7.34 33.20
N GLU A 233 0.46 -6.48 32.31
CA GLU A 233 1.35 -6.81 31.18
C GLU A 233 0.69 -7.66 30.09
N ASP A 234 -0.63 -7.81 30.12
CA ASP A 234 -1.38 -8.39 29.03
C ASP A 234 -1.40 -7.41 27.85
N ARG A 235 -1.07 -7.87 26.64
CA ARG A 235 -1.12 -7.02 25.44
C ARG A 235 -2.56 -6.63 25.11
N LEU A 236 -2.88 -5.33 25.19
CA LEU A 236 -4.20 -4.78 24.89
C LEU A 236 -4.44 -4.59 23.40
N GLN A 237 -3.48 -3.97 22.72
CA GLN A 237 -3.61 -3.54 21.34
C GLN A 237 -2.24 -3.40 20.69
N GLU A 238 -2.15 -3.67 19.40
CA GLU A 238 -1.01 -3.31 18.58
C GLU A 238 -1.52 -2.72 17.26
N GLY A 239 -0.78 -1.79 16.67
CA GLY A 239 -1.22 -1.19 15.42
C GLY A 239 -0.55 0.13 15.08
N LEU A 240 -1.00 0.69 13.96
CA LEU A 240 -0.62 2.03 13.54
C LEU A 240 -1.33 3.07 14.42
N VAL A 241 -0.60 4.06 14.88
CA VAL A 241 -1.07 5.22 15.64
C VAL A 241 -0.95 6.46 14.78
N VAL A 242 -2.07 7.18 14.65
CA VAL A 242 -2.18 8.45 13.94
C VAL A 242 -2.85 9.44 14.87
N ALA A 243 -2.20 10.60 15.09
CA ALA A 243 -2.67 11.63 16.01
C ALA A 243 -3.03 11.08 17.41
N GLY A 244 -2.20 10.16 17.94
CA GLY A 244 -2.39 9.56 19.26
C GLY A 244 -3.50 8.51 19.36
N ARG A 245 -4.12 8.12 18.24
CA ARG A 245 -5.17 7.09 18.19
C ARG A 245 -4.73 5.91 17.35
N PHE A 246 -5.01 4.70 17.82
CA PHE A 246 -4.85 3.50 17.01
C PHE A 246 -5.81 3.55 15.82
N VAL A 247 -5.31 3.16 14.67
CA VAL A 247 -6.04 3.09 13.40
C VAL A 247 -6.10 1.65 12.96
N ASP A 248 -7.31 1.17 12.71
CA ASP A 248 -7.52 -0.17 12.18
C ASP A 248 -7.00 -0.22 10.73
N THR A 249 -6.11 -1.16 10.44
CA THR A 249 -5.58 -1.33 9.07
C THR A 249 -6.39 -2.33 8.25
N ALA A 250 -7.39 -2.95 8.84
CA ALA A 250 -8.32 -3.85 8.19
C ALA A 250 -9.74 -3.31 8.37
N LEU A 251 -10.49 -3.20 7.27
CA LEU A 251 -11.86 -2.71 7.27
C LEU A 251 -12.78 -3.76 6.65
N SER A 252 -13.80 -4.18 7.41
CA SER A 252 -14.93 -4.96 6.93
C SER A 252 -16.15 -4.05 6.75
N LEU A 253 -16.69 -4.00 5.53
CA LEU A 253 -17.89 -3.24 5.19
C LEU A 253 -19.08 -4.20 5.05
N GLU A 254 -20.06 -4.06 5.93
CA GLU A 254 -21.26 -4.89 5.99
C GLU A 254 -22.53 -4.06 5.72
N GLY A 255 -23.56 -4.70 5.16
CA GLY A 255 -24.85 -4.05 4.90
C GLY A 255 -24.71 -2.76 4.09
N SER A 256 -25.29 -1.67 4.57
CA SER A 256 -25.21 -0.34 3.95
C SER A 256 -24.10 0.54 4.55
N ALA A 257 -22.96 -0.07 4.95
CA ALA A 257 -21.86 0.67 5.54
C ALA A 257 -21.41 1.85 4.67
N SER A 258 -21.02 2.95 5.33
CA SER A 258 -20.51 4.14 4.65
C SER A 258 -19.06 3.93 4.20
N LEU A 259 -18.73 4.39 3.00
CA LEU A 259 -17.36 4.46 2.50
C LEU A 259 -16.50 5.52 3.24
N SER A 260 -17.08 6.31 4.16
CA SER A 260 -16.37 7.32 4.95
C SER A 260 -15.25 6.75 5.84
N ASN A 261 -15.29 5.45 6.11
CA ASN A 261 -14.25 4.77 6.89
C ASN A 261 -13.06 4.32 6.03
N LEU A 262 -13.10 4.54 4.70
CA LEU A 262 -11.92 4.35 3.86
C LEU A 262 -10.86 5.38 4.21
N HIS A 263 -9.65 4.92 4.53
CA HIS A 263 -8.52 5.79 4.79
C HIS A 263 -7.24 5.24 4.16
N CYS A 264 -6.27 6.13 3.93
CA CYS A 264 -5.05 5.80 3.19
C CYS A 264 -4.19 4.71 3.85
N PHE A 265 -4.31 4.51 5.17
CA PHE A 265 -3.59 3.47 5.92
C PHE A 265 -4.20 2.07 5.86
N LEU A 266 -5.32 1.88 5.17
CA LEU A 266 -5.92 0.55 5.01
C LEU A 266 -4.97 -0.39 4.26
N ARG A 267 -4.80 -1.58 4.81
CA ARG A 267 -4.04 -2.71 4.23
C ARG A 267 -4.99 -3.79 3.73
N GLU A 268 -6.12 -3.99 4.39
CA GLU A 268 -7.11 -4.99 4.01
C GLU A 268 -8.49 -4.34 3.92
N LEU A 269 -9.17 -4.57 2.80
CA LEU A 269 -10.55 -4.18 2.60
C LEU A 269 -11.37 -5.43 2.28
N ALA A 270 -12.32 -5.76 3.16
CA ALA A 270 -13.34 -6.76 2.94
C ALA A 270 -14.70 -6.07 2.79
N ILE A 271 -15.40 -6.36 1.70
CA ILE A 271 -16.81 -5.99 1.52
C ILE A 271 -17.59 -7.28 1.67
N ALA A 272 -18.51 -7.35 2.63
CA ALA A 272 -19.25 -8.58 2.91
C ALA A 272 -20.28 -8.91 1.82
N ASP A 273 -20.81 -10.12 1.89
CA ASP A 273 -21.90 -10.56 1.01
C ASP A 273 -23.10 -9.60 1.14
N ASN A 274 -23.71 -9.28 0.01
CA ASN A 274 -24.84 -8.37 -0.09
C ASN A 274 -24.58 -6.95 0.46
N ALA A 275 -23.33 -6.55 0.69
CA ALA A 275 -23.02 -5.21 1.18
C ALA A 275 -22.99 -4.16 0.04
N LEU A 276 -23.06 -2.88 0.42
CA LEU A 276 -22.92 -1.70 -0.44
C LEU A 276 -23.88 -1.68 -1.64
N GLN A 277 -25.13 -2.11 -1.45
CA GLN A 277 -26.09 -2.26 -2.56
C GLN A 277 -26.33 -0.98 -3.35
N SER A 278 -26.32 0.18 -2.71
CA SER A 278 -26.60 1.48 -3.32
C SER A 278 -25.37 2.23 -3.82
N VAL A 279 -24.16 1.71 -3.61
CA VAL A 279 -22.93 2.40 -3.98
C VAL A 279 -22.87 2.59 -5.50
N GLN A 280 -22.62 3.81 -5.97
CA GLN A 280 -22.57 4.13 -7.41
C GLN A 280 -21.16 4.03 -7.98
N ALA A 281 -20.15 4.34 -7.18
CA ALA A 281 -18.74 4.24 -7.59
C ALA A 281 -17.88 3.84 -6.38
N LEU A 282 -16.89 2.99 -6.64
CA LEU A 282 -15.89 2.58 -5.68
C LEU A 282 -14.51 2.82 -6.29
N ASP A 283 -13.84 3.87 -5.84
CA ASP A 283 -12.48 4.22 -6.24
C ASP A 283 -11.54 4.02 -5.05
N LEU A 284 -10.57 3.13 -5.21
CA LEU A 284 -9.61 2.77 -4.17
C LEU A 284 -8.26 3.46 -4.32
N ASP A 285 -8.06 4.37 -5.29
CA ASP A 285 -6.76 4.97 -5.59
C ASP A 285 -6.09 5.67 -4.39
N LEU A 286 -6.85 6.20 -3.43
CA LEU A 286 -6.28 6.85 -2.24
C LEU A 286 -5.79 5.85 -1.17
N CYS A 287 -6.16 4.57 -1.27
CA CYS A 287 -5.77 3.52 -0.34
C CYS A 287 -4.38 2.95 -0.68
N ARG A 288 -3.35 3.79 -0.70
CA ARG A 288 -2.00 3.45 -1.23
C ARG A 288 -1.28 2.34 -0.46
N TYR A 289 -1.69 2.05 0.77
CA TYR A 289 -1.16 0.96 1.59
C TYR A 289 -1.93 -0.37 1.43
N LEU A 290 -2.98 -0.40 0.61
CA LEU A 290 -3.84 -1.56 0.45
C LEU A 290 -3.06 -2.74 -0.17
N GLU A 291 -3.19 -3.89 0.47
CA GLU A 291 -2.53 -5.15 0.13
C GLU A 291 -3.53 -6.20 -0.36
N VAL A 292 -4.75 -6.19 0.20
CA VAL A 292 -5.79 -7.18 -0.12
C VAL A 292 -7.15 -6.49 -0.28
N VAL A 293 -7.85 -6.84 -1.36
CA VAL A 293 -9.27 -6.50 -1.57
C VAL A 293 -10.07 -7.78 -1.72
N VAL A 294 -11.07 -7.96 -0.87
CA VAL A 294 -12.05 -9.03 -0.95
C VAL A 294 -13.44 -8.41 -1.07
N VAL A 295 -14.18 -8.80 -2.09
CA VAL A 295 -15.58 -8.42 -2.28
C VAL A 295 -16.43 -9.67 -2.23
N GLY A 296 -17.41 -9.68 -1.35
CA GLY A 296 -18.35 -10.77 -1.13
C GLY A 296 -19.35 -10.93 -2.29
N SER A 297 -20.11 -12.01 -2.23
CA SER A 297 -21.11 -12.34 -3.24
C SER A 297 -22.29 -11.36 -3.21
N ASN A 298 -22.82 -11.03 -4.39
CA ASN A 298 -23.94 -10.10 -4.59
C ASN A 298 -23.73 -8.69 -3.99
N ALA A 299 -22.48 -8.30 -3.68
CA ALA A 299 -22.17 -6.97 -3.18
C ALA A 299 -22.13 -5.92 -4.32
N CYS A 300 -22.28 -4.64 -3.98
CA CYS A 300 -22.08 -3.51 -4.90
C CYS A 300 -22.96 -3.53 -6.17
N GLN A 301 -24.21 -4.03 -6.10
CA GLN A 301 -25.03 -4.25 -7.32
C GLN A 301 -25.26 -2.99 -8.16
N GLN A 302 -25.42 -1.82 -7.53
CA GLN A 302 -25.64 -0.53 -8.23
C GLN A 302 -24.34 0.20 -8.64
N CYS A 303 -23.17 -0.40 -8.40
CA CYS A 303 -21.89 0.26 -8.65
C CYS A 303 -21.60 0.37 -10.14
N ALA A 304 -21.68 1.56 -10.74
CA ALA A 304 -21.36 1.74 -12.15
C ALA A 304 -19.86 1.75 -12.42
N SER A 305 -19.02 2.15 -11.45
CA SER A 305 -17.58 2.29 -11.64
C SER A 305 -16.80 1.66 -10.50
N PHE A 306 -15.97 0.66 -10.81
CA PHE A 306 -15.02 0.07 -9.87
C PHE A 306 -13.59 0.29 -10.36
N THR A 307 -12.85 1.13 -9.63
CA THR A 307 -11.49 1.55 -10.01
C THR A 307 -10.49 1.16 -8.93
N VAL A 308 -9.50 0.38 -9.33
CA VAL A 308 -8.34 0.02 -8.50
C VAL A 308 -7.10 0.41 -9.27
N ALA A 309 -6.56 1.59 -8.94
CA ALA A 309 -5.45 2.19 -9.67
C ALA A 309 -4.30 2.57 -8.73
N ARG A 310 -3.06 2.49 -9.23
CA ARG A 310 -1.83 3.01 -8.59
C ARG A 310 -1.66 2.59 -7.12
N LEU A 311 -2.00 1.34 -6.81
CA LEU A 311 -1.82 0.75 -5.48
C LEU A 311 -0.53 -0.10 -5.46
N PRO A 312 0.60 0.47 -5.00
CA PRO A 312 1.92 -0.13 -5.16
C PRO A 312 2.16 -1.40 -4.33
N ARG A 313 1.28 -1.67 -3.36
CA ARG A 313 1.37 -2.79 -2.41
C ARG A 313 0.28 -3.84 -2.59
N LEU A 314 -0.71 -3.60 -3.45
CA LEU A 314 -1.85 -4.49 -3.62
C LEU A 314 -1.40 -5.81 -4.22
N ARG A 315 -1.65 -6.92 -3.53
CA ARG A 315 -1.20 -8.28 -3.89
C ARG A 315 -2.31 -9.14 -4.45
N SER A 316 -3.54 -8.97 -3.96
CA SER A 316 -4.68 -9.81 -4.34
C SER A 316 -5.98 -9.02 -4.44
N ILE A 317 -6.76 -9.34 -5.49
CA ILE A 317 -8.15 -8.91 -5.65
C ILE A 317 -9.01 -10.16 -5.79
N THR A 318 -9.98 -10.32 -4.90
CA THR A 318 -10.96 -11.40 -4.95
C THR A 318 -12.36 -10.80 -5.00
N VAL A 319 -13.14 -11.18 -6.01
CA VAL A 319 -14.52 -10.73 -6.20
C VAL A 319 -15.45 -11.94 -6.20
N GLY A 320 -16.45 -11.91 -5.33
CA GLY A 320 -17.40 -13.00 -5.12
C GLY A 320 -18.43 -13.15 -6.25
N LYS A 321 -19.28 -14.17 -6.13
CA LYS A 321 -20.29 -14.49 -7.15
C LYS A 321 -21.29 -13.35 -7.29
N ASN A 322 -21.66 -12.98 -8.51
CA ASN A 322 -22.63 -11.91 -8.84
C ASN A 322 -22.31 -10.53 -8.25
N ALA A 323 -21.11 -10.31 -7.69
CA ALA A 323 -20.73 -9.00 -7.18
C ALA A 323 -20.63 -7.99 -8.34
N PHE A 324 -20.91 -6.73 -8.05
CA PHE A 324 -20.94 -5.67 -9.06
C PHE A 324 -21.85 -6.00 -10.23
N SER A 325 -23.06 -6.51 -9.98
CA SER A 325 -23.96 -6.88 -11.06
C SER A 325 -25.42 -6.88 -10.61
N GLN A 326 -26.31 -6.39 -11.47
CA GLN A 326 -27.76 -6.46 -11.26
C GLN A 326 -28.37 -7.78 -11.79
N TYR A 327 -27.69 -8.46 -12.72
CA TYR A 327 -28.23 -9.58 -13.50
C TYR A 327 -27.65 -10.95 -13.11
N GLY A 328 -26.38 -10.95 -12.70
CA GLY A 328 -25.61 -12.13 -12.31
C GLY A 328 -25.40 -13.08 -13.48
N SER A 329 -25.47 -14.39 -13.21
CA SER A 329 -25.34 -15.42 -14.24
C SER A 329 -26.66 -15.74 -14.98
N ARG A 330 -27.68 -14.87 -14.93
CA ARG A 330 -29.00 -15.11 -15.55
C ARG A 330 -28.96 -14.77 -17.05
N LEU A 331 -28.59 -15.77 -17.86
CA LEU A 331 -28.39 -15.60 -19.31
C LEU A 331 -29.60 -15.02 -20.05
N GLU A 332 -30.82 -15.45 -19.72
CA GLU A 332 -32.05 -14.97 -20.37
C GLU A 332 -32.24 -13.46 -20.18
N LEU A 333 -32.05 -12.96 -18.96
CA LEU A 333 -32.17 -11.53 -18.66
C LEU A 333 -31.07 -10.71 -19.32
N LEU A 334 -29.83 -11.22 -19.31
CA LEU A 334 -28.72 -10.57 -20.00
C LEU A 334 -29.04 -10.41 -21.49
N LEU A 335 -29.60 -11.43 -22.14
CA LEU A 335 -29.96 -11.38 -23.56
C LEU A 335 -31.16 -10.47 -23.85
N SER A 336 -32.17 -10.41 -22.97
CA SER A 336 -33.37 -9.58 -23.18
C SER A 336 -33.14 -8.10 -22.89
N GLU A 337 -32.22 -7.75 -22.00
CA GLU A 337 -32.02 -6.36 -21.52
C GLU A 337 -30.72 -5.70 -22.05
N GLY A 338 -30.15 -6.23 -23.13
CA GLY A 338 -28.84 -5.80 -23.64
C GLY A 338 -28.68 -4.30 -23.92
N GLU A 339 -29.69 -3.67 -24.53
CA GLU A 339 -29.65 -2.22 -24.79
C GLU A 339 -29.62 -1.41 -23.48
N ALA A 340 -30.44 -1.77 -22.50
CA ALA A 340 -30.46 -1.11 -21.19
C ALA A 340 -29.11 -1.25 -20.48
N ILE A 341 -28.51 -2.46 -20.50
CA ILE A 341 -27.19 -2.73 -19.93
C ILE A 341 -26.11 -1.86 -20.59
N LEU A 342 -26.07 -1.82 -21.92
CA LEU A 342 -25.09 -1.02 -22.67
C LEU A 342 -25.23 0.48 -22.39
N HIS A 343 -26.44 0.98 -22.16
CA HIS A 343 -26.69 2.38 -21.80
C HIS A 343 -26.11 2.78 -20.44
N GLN A 344 -25.97 1.84 -19.48
CA GLN A 344 -25.41 2.13 -18.15
C GLN A 344 -23.91 2.42 -18.16
N ARG A 345 -23.18 1.97 -19.20
CA ARG A 345 -21.73 2.22 -19.38
C ARG A 345 -20.88 1.83 -18.16
N ARG A 346 -21.25 0.75 -17.46
CA ARG A 346 -20.53 0.29 -16.27
C ARG A 346 -19.11 -0.18 -16.62
N ALA A 347 -18.14 0.14 -15.76
CA ALA A 347 -16.72 -0.02 -16.03
C ALA A 347 -15.91 -0.53 -14.83
N CYS A 348 -15.03 -1.48 -15.09
CA CYS A 348 -14.09 -2.03 -14.13
C CYS A 348 -12.66 -1.78 -14.63
N VAL A 349 -11.84 -1.13 -13.80
CA VAL A 349 -10.49 -0.70 -14.18
C VAL A 349 -9.47 -1.13 -13.13
N PHE A 350 -8.51 -1.96 -13.55
CA PHE A 350 -7.32 -2.34 -12.80
C PHE A 350 -6.08 -1.79 -13.50
N ARG A 351 -5.38 -0.83 -12.89
CA ARG A 351 -4.26 -0.13 -13.55
C ARG A 351 -3.10 0.18 -12.61
N ASP A 352 -1.87 0.05 -13.09
CA ASP A 352 -0.65 0.44 -12.37
C ASP A 352 -0.50 -0.31 -11.02
N LEU A 353 -0.73 -1.62 -11.02
CA LEU A 353 -0.71 -2.47 -9.82
C LEU A 353 0.54 -3.34 -9.80
N ARG A 354 1.69 -2.72 -9.50
CA ARG A 354 3.03 -3.34 -9.62
C ARG A 354 3.25 -4.57 -8.75
N ALA A 355 2.53 -4.71 -7.64
CA ALA A 355 2.66 -5.82 -6.69
C ALA A 355 1.54 -6.87 -6.81
N LEU A 356 0.58 -6.67 -7.73
CA LEU A 356 -0.58 -7.53 -7.87
C LEU A 356 -0.15 -8.87 -8.42
N THR A 357 -0.54 -9.95 -7.73
CA THR A 357 -0.14 -11.32 -8.08
C THR A 357 -1.33 -12.18 -8.49
N HIS A 358 -2.50 -11.96 -7.90
CA HIS A 358 -3.69 -12.78 -8.13
C HIS A 358 -4.93 -11.90 -8.31
N VAL A 359 -5.72 -12.21 -9.34
CA VAL A 359 -7.06 -11.67 -9.53
C VAL A 359 -8.01 -12.84 -9.74
N THR A 360 -9.03 -12.93 -8.88
CA THR A 360 -10.10 -13.93 -8.98
C THR A 360 -11.44 -13.23 -9.02
N ILE A 361 -12.21 -13.45 -10.08
CA ILE A 361 -13.56 -12.92 -10.25
C ILE A 361 -14.53 -14.09 -10.30
N GLY A 362 -15.53 -14.09 -9.42
CA GLY A 362 -16.54 -15.14 -9.31
C GLY A 362 -17.54 -15.12 -10.46
N ALA A 363 -18.23 -16.25 -10.66
CA ALA A 363 -19.28 -16.35 -11.67
C ALA A 363 -20.37 -15.28 -11.47
N GLY A 364 -20.83 -14.67 -12.57
CA GLY A 364 -21.85 -13.63 -12.60
C GLY A 364 -21.35 -12.25 -12.18
N ALA A 365 -20.13 -12.13 -11.66
CA ALA A 365 -19.61 -10.83 -11.28
C ALA A 365 -19.36 -9.97 -12.52
N PHE A 366 -19.66 -8.67 -12.41
CA PHE A 366 -19.56 -7.70 -13.51
C PHE A 366 -20.31 -8.12 -14.79
N SER A 367 -21.39 -8.89 -14.70
CA SER A 367 -22.07 -9.42 -15.90
C SER A 367 -22.62 -8.34 -16.83
N ASP A 368 -23.03 -7.21 -16.26
CA ASP A 368 -23.59 -6.03 -16.92
C ASP A 368 -22.55 -4.90 -17.10
N TYR A 369 -21.25 -5.21 -16.98
CA TYR A 369 -20.18 -4.29 -17.31
C TYR A 369 -19.79 -4.42 -18.78
N ALA A 370 -19.78 -3.27 -19.47
CA ALA A 370 -19.42 -3.16 -20.88
C ALA A 370 -17.94 -2.80 -21.08
N LEU A 371 -17.22 -2.44 -20.00
CA LEU A 371 -15.80 -2.12 -20.03
C LEU A 371 -15.04 -2.86 -18.94
N PHE A 372 -13.99 -3.56 -19.35
CA PHE A 372 -12.98 -4.15 -18.49
C PHE A 372 -11.60 -3.70 -18.97
N THR A 373 -10.78 -3.22 -18.05
CA THR A 373 -9.40 -2.81 -18.34
C THR A 373 -8.47 -3.37 -17.29
N ILE A 374 -7.42 -4.06 -17.73
CA ILE A 374 -6.33 -4.51 -16.88
C ILE A 374 -5.00 -4.16 -17.56
N GLU A 375 -4.29 -3.19 -17.01
CA GLU A 375 -3.09 -2.59 -17.63
C GLU A 375 -1.97 -2.38 -16.60
N ASN A 376 -0.72 -2.49 -17.04
CA ASN A 376 0.46 -2.24 -16.20
C ASN A 376 0.44 -3.02 -14.86
N THR A 377 0.33 -4.35 -14.96
CA THR A 377 0.33 -5.28 -13.83
C THR A 377 1.45 -6.33 -13.97
N PRO A 378 2.74 -5.92 -13.98
CA PRO A 378 3.87 -6.77 -14.38
C PRO A 378 4.09 -8.02 -13.50
N SER A 379 3.63 -7.97 -12.25
CA SER A 379 3.77 -9.07 -11.27
C SER A 379 2.60 -10.05 -11.26
N LEU A 380 1.56 -9.83 -12.09
CA LEU A 380 0.36 -10.65 -12.09
C LEU A 380 0.70 -12.07 -12.55
N ARG A 381 0.42 -13.08 -11.72
CA ARG A 381 0.70 -14.50 -11.99
C ARG A 381 -0.53 -15.30 -12.40
N SER A 382 -1.68 -14.95 -11.85
CA SER A 382 -2.95 -15.64 -12.12
C SER A 382 -4.08 -14.65 -12.33
N LEU A 383 -4.75 -14.76 -13.47
CA LEU A 383 -5.98 -14.05 -13.77
C LEU A 383 -7.10 -15.07 -14.04
N GLN A 384 -8.05 -15.15 -13.12
CA GLN A 384 -9.23 -16.00 -13.25
C GLN A 384 -10.50 -15.14 -13.28
N ILE A 385 -11.28 -15.29 -14.35
CA ILE A 385 -12.57 -14.62 -14.53
C ILE A 385 -13.65 -15.67 -14.70
N GLY A 386 -14.53 -15.83 -13.71
CA GLY A 386 -15.56 -16.86 -13.70
C GLY A 386 -15.01 -18.28 -13.53
N LEU A 387 -15.82 -19.26 -13.92
CA LEU A 387 -15.49 -20.69 -13.86
C LEU A 387 -15.47 -21.30 -15.27
N ALA A 388 -14.31 -21.81 -15.68
CA ALA A 388 -14.10 -22.55 -16.92
C ALA A 388 -14.29 -24.06 -16.69
N SER A 389 -15.49 -24.49 -16.30
CA SER A 389 -15.78 -25.90 -16.00
C SER A 389 -16.15 -26.69 -17.25
N ASN A 390 -15.61 -27.91 -17.39
CA ASN A 390 -15.90 -28.86 -18.49
C ASN A 390 -16.66 -30.13 -18.03
N GLY A 391 -16.92 -30.28 -16.72
CA GLY A 391 -17.21 -31.59 -16.10
C GLY A 391 -18.69 -31.90 -15.81
N ALA A 392 -19.63 -31.02 -16.14
CA ALA A 392 -21.04 -31.22 -15.79
C ALA A 392 -21.91 -31.47 -17.03
N LYS A 393 -22.95 -32.30 -16.90
CA LYS A 393 -24.00 -32.52 -17.93
C LYS A 393 -24.66 -31.21 -18.41
N ARG A 394 -24.48 -30.11 -17.68
CA ARG A 394 -24.87 -28.74 -18.06
C ARG A 394 -23.72 -27.78 -17.72
N VAL A 395 -23.28 -27.04 -18.72
CA VAL A 395 -22.31 -25.94 -18.57
C VAL A 395 -22.92 -24.86 -17.67
N THR A 396 -22.30 -24.60 -16.53
CA THR A 396 -22.75 -23.52 -15.63
C THR A 396 -22.28 -22.17 -16.17
N PRO A 397 -23.18 -21.23 -16.51
CA PRO A 397 -22.79 -19.95 -17.06
C PRO A 397 -22.13 -19.05 -15.99
N SER A 398 -21.00 -18.45 -16.35
CA SER A 398 -20.33 -17.42 -15.57
C SER A 398 -20.72 -16.02 -16.02
N CYS A 399 -20.90 -15.77 -17.32
CA CYS A 399 -21.41 -14.49 -17.85
C CYS A 399 -20.66 -13.22 -17.42
N CYS A 400 -19.41 -13.31 -16.96
CA CYS A 400 -18.66 -12.13 -16.53
C CYS A 400 -18.38 -11.21 -17.72
N PHE A 401 -18.54 -9.89 -17.56
CA PHE A 401 -18.30 -8.91 -18.62
C PHE A 401 -19.02 -9.26 -19.94
N PHE A 402 -20.28 -9.69 -19.86
CA PHE A 402 -21.04 -10.28 -20.97
C PHE A 402 -21.08 -9.37 -22.21
N TYR A 403 -21.13 -8.06 -21.97
CA TYR A 403 -21.24 -7.01 -22.97
C TYR A 403 -19.93 -6.29 -23.31
N ALA A 404 -18.80 -6.73 -22.75
CA ALA A 404 -17.51 -6.10 -23.05
C ALA A 404 -17.16 -6.24 -24.53
N GLY A 405 -16.70 -5.14 -25.14
CA GLY A 405 -16.33 -5.12 -26.56
C GLY A 405 -14.94 -5.69 -26.85
N ALA A 406 -14.04 -5.61 -25.87
CA ALA A 406 -12.64 -6.01 -26.00
C ALA A 406 -12.13 -6.71 -24.74
N LEU A 407 -11.21 -7.65 -24.92
CA LEU A 407 -10.41 -8.25 -23.87
C LEU A 407 -8.94 -8.19 -24.29
N ARG A 408 -8.16 -7.37 -23.59
CA ARG A 408 -6.72 -7.21 -23.84
C ARG A 408 -5.95 -7.57 -22.59
N VAL A 409 -5.10 -8.58 -22.70
CA VAL A 409 -4.17 -9.02 -21.67
C VAL A 409 -2.79 -8.97 -22.32
N GLU A 410 -2.13 -7.83 -22.14
CA GLU A 410 -0.91 -7.48 -22.87
C GLU A 410 0.22 -7.09 -21.90
N ALA A 411 1.46 -7.42 -22.26
CA ALA A 411 2.67 -7.00 -21.55
C ALA A 411 2.71 -7.38 -20.05
N MET A 412 2.20 -8.57 -19.71
CA MET A 412 2.25 -9.12 -18.35
C MET A 412 3.36 -10.17 -18.24
N GLY A 413 4.57 -9.71 -17.90
CA GLY A 413 5.78 -10.55 -17.87
C GLY A 413 5.72 -11.75 -16.92
N SER A 414 4.91 -11.69 -15.87
CA SER A 414 4.83 -12.73 -14.84
C SER A 414 3.60 -13.65 -14.95
N LEU A 415 2.72 -13.45 -15.94
CA LEU A 415 1.44 -14.17 -16.00
C LEU A 415 1.66 -15.64 -16.36
N GLU A 416 1.27 -16.55 -15.47
CA GLU A 416 1.43 -18.00 -15.63
C GLU A 416 0.11 -18.67 -16.05
N ARG A 417 -1.02 -18.18 -15.54
CA ARG A 417 -2.35 -18.78 -15.76
C ARG A 417 -3.39 -17.73 -16.09
N LEU A 418 -4.10 -17.94 -17.20
CA LEU A 418 -5.25 -17.17 -17.62
C LEU A 418 -6.45 -18.10 -17.83
N ALA A 419 -7.53 -17.87 -17.07
CA ALA A 419 -8.76 -18.64 -17.17
C ALA A 419 -9.97 -17.71 -17.31
N ILE A 420 -10.77 -17.93 -18.35
CA ILE A 420 -12.00 -17.20 -18.64
C ILE A 420 -13.16 -18.19 -18.62
N GLY A 421 -14.19 -17.90 -17.82
CA GLY A 421 -15.27 -18.82 -17.50
C GLY A 421 -16.42 -18.77 -18.49
N ASN A 422 -17.23 -19.82 -18.52
CA ASN A 422 -18.28 -20.04 -19.52
C ASN A 422 -19.19 -18.81 -19.71
N TYR A 423 -19.52 -18.48 -20.95
CA TYR A 423 -20.34 -17.32 -21.34
C TYR A 423 -19.79 -15.94 -20.91
N SER A 424 -18.60 -15.86 -20.31
CA SER A 424 -17.96 -14.56 -20.02
C SER A 424 -17.42 -13.95 -21.30
N PHE A 425 -17.46 -12.62 -21.45
CA PHE A 425 -17.06 -11.92 -22.69
C PHE A 425 -17.88 -12.32 -23.93
N TYR A 426 -19.12 -12.77 -23.74
CA TYR A 426 -19.99 -13.33 -24.79
C TYR A 426 -20.10 -12.47 -26.05
N HIS A 427 -20.14 -11.14 -25.92
CA HIS A 427 -20.24 -10.18 -27.03
C HIS A 427 -18.90 -9.58 -27.52
N THR A 428 -17.77 -10.04 -26.98
CA THR A 428 -16.43 -9.53 -27.31
C THR A 428 -15.97 -9.99 -28.69
N SER A 429 -15.32 -9.08 -29.41
CA SER A 429 -14.83 -9.32 -30.78
C SER A 429 -13.41 -8.81 -31.05
N ASP A 430 -12.80 -8.08 -30.11
CA ASP A 430 -11.40 -7.66 -30.15
C ASP A 430 -10.65 -8.32 -28.97
N ILE A 431 -9.88 -9.37 -29.27
CA ILE A 431 -9.23 -10.19 -28.27
C ILE A 431 -7.72 -10.17 -28.53
N SER A 432 -6.95 -9.82 -27.52
CA SER A 432 -5.49 -9.77 -27.62
C SER A 432 -4.83 -10.38 -26.40
N PHE A 433 -4.03 -11.41 -26.64
CA PHE A 433 -3.12 -12.03 -25.69
C PHE A 433 -1.70 -11.85 -26.23
N SER A 434 -0.97 -10.84 -25.78
CA SER A 434 0.37 -10.55 -26.29
C SER A 434 1.41 -10.24 -25.22
N ASP A 435 2.66 -10.64 -25.49
CA ASP A 435 3.80 -10.37 -24.62
C ASP A 435 3.61 -10.98 -23.22
N LEU A 436 3.27 -12.28 -23.19
CA LEU A 436 3.05 -13.08 -21.99
C LEU A 436 4.08 -14.24 -21.95
N PRO A 437 5.36 -13.94 -21.67
CA PRO A 437 6.46 -14.89 -21.85
C PRO A 437 6.38 -16.11 -20.92
N LEU A 438 5.77 -15.97 -19.74
CA LEU A 438 5.63 -17.03 -18.75
C LEU A 438 4.26 -17.74 -18.78
N LEU A 439 3.37 -17.40 -19.71
CA LEU A 439 2.03 -17.98 -19.74
C LEU A 439 2.10 -19.46 -20.06
N GLN A 440 1.67 -20.30 -19.11
CA GLN A 440 1.68 -21.76 -19.22
C GLN A 440 0.30 -22.31 -19.59
N GLN A 441 -0.77 -21.68 -19.09
CA GLN A 441 -2.14 -22.16 -19.24
C GLN A 441 -3.07 -21.05 -19.72
N LEU A 442 -3.73 -21.28 -20.86
CA LEU A 442 -4.80 -20.46 -21.40
C LEU A 442 -6.07 -21.30 -21.50
N LEU A 443 -7.04 -21.01 -20.63
CA LEU A 443 -8.31 -21.73 -20.53
C LEU A 443 -9.46 -20.79 -20.88
N ILE A 444 -10.16 -21.08 -21.95
CA ILE A 444 -11.34 -20.34 -22.40
C ILE A 444 -12.56 -21.26 -22.31
N GLY A 445 -13.51 -20.86 -21.47
CA GLY A 445 -14.76 -21.56 -21.24
C GLY A 445 -15.70 -21.54 -22.44
N SER A 446 -16.76 -22.33 -22.31
CA SER A 446 -17.75 -22.51 -23.37
C SER A 446 -18.42 -21.18 -23.70
N ALA A 447 -18.64 -20.89 -24.99
CA ALA A 447 -19.31 -19.67 -25.46
C ALA A 447 -18.69 -18.31 -24.99
N CYS A 448 -17.39 -18.25 -24.67
CA CYS A 448 -16.74 -17.02 -24.18
C CYS A 448 -16.61 -15.87 -25.20
N PHE A 449 -16.73 -16.14 -26.49
CA PHE A 449 -16.60 -15.12 -27.53
C PHE A 449 -17.57 -15.49 -28.62
N PHE A 450 -18.86 -15.55 -28.28
CA PHE A 450 -19.84 -16.26 -29.08
C PHE A 450 -20.52 -15.35 -30.12
N ARG A 451 -20.92 -14.15 -29.69
CA ARG A 451 -21.52 -13.13 -30.55
C ARG A 451 -20.62 -11.92 -30.64
N ARG A 452 -20.82 -11.14 -31.68
CA ARG A 452 -20.16 -9.85 -31.88
C ARG A 452 -21.24 -8.78 -31.99
N LEU A 453 -21.14 -7.72 -31.20
CA LEU A 453 -21.98 -6.54 -31.38
C LEU A 453 -21.42 -5.63 -32.48
N ARG A 454 -20.09 -5.47 -32.51
CA ARG A 454 -19.36 -4.62 -33.46
C ARG A 454 -18.03 -5.29 -33.84
N GLY A 455 -17.40 -4.82 -34.92
CA GLY A 455 -16.03 -5.24 -35.29
C GLY A 455 -15.93 -6.49 -36.17
N ARG A 456 -14.69 -6.79 -36.60
CA ARG A 456 -14.41 -7.90 -37.54
C ARG A 456 -14.26 -9.26 -36.86
N GLY A 457 -14.08 -9.31 -35.54
CA GLY A 457 -13.81 -10.56 -34.81
C GLY A 457 -12.36 -10.98 -35.00
N VAL A 458 -11.46 -10.46 -34.17
CA VAL A 458 -10.01 -10.73 -34.27
C VAL A 458 -9.52 -11.30 -32.95
N LEU A 459 -8.80 -12.42 -33.04
CA LEU A 459 -8.01 -12.97 -31.94
C LEU A 459 -6.53 -12.81 -32.30
N LYS A 460 -5.78 -12.05 -31.51
CA LYS A 460 -4.33 -11.97 -31.57
C LYS A 460 -3.72 -12.78 -30.43
N MET A 461 -2.82 -13.70 -30.78
CA MET A 461 -1.97 -14.42 -29.85
C MET A 461 -0.52 -14.22 -30.28
N ALA A 462 0.25 -13.49 -29.47
CA ALA A 462 1.62 -13.10 -29.83
C ALA A 462 2.60 -13.25 -28.66
N ALA A 463 3.80 -13.75 -28.91
CA ALA A 463 4.85 -13.91 -27.91
C ALA A 463 4.38 -14.70 -26.66
N LEU A 464 3.94 -15.94 -26.91
CA LEU A 464 3.50 -16.92 -25.90
C LEU A 464 4.40 -18.17 -25.94
N PRO A 465 5.72 -18.05 -25.68
CA PRO A 465 6.69 -19.13 -25.88
C PRO A 465 6.58 -20.27 -24.87
N SER A 466 6.04 -20.03 -23.67
CA SER A 466 5.94 -21.02 -22.59
C SER A 466 4.59 -21.75 -22.55
N LEU A 467 3.72 -21.51 -23.53
CA LEU A 467 2.36 -22.03 -23.52
C LEU A 467 2.36 -23.56 -23.63
N SER A 468 1.82 -24.21 -22.61
CA SER A 468 1.77 -25.68 -22.51
C SER A 468 0.34 -26.21 -22.62
N LEU A 469 -0.63 -25.50 -22.07
CA LEU A 469 -2.04 -25.88 -22.10
C LEU A 469 -2.85 -24.78 -22.78
N LEU A 470 -3.48 -25.13 -23.90
CA LEU A 470 -4.42 -24.28 -24.62
C LEU A 470 -5.77 -24.99 -24.68
N MET A 471 -6.79 -24.42 -24.07
CA MET A 471 -8.13 -24.99 -24.07
C MET A 471 -9.14 -23.95 -24.54
N PHE A 472 -9.83 -24.27 -25.62
CA PHE A 472 -11.01 -23.59 -26.13
C PHE A 472 -12.18 -24.56 -26.05
N GLN A 473 -13.12 -24.32 -25.15
CA GLN A 473 -14.29 -25.19 -24.98
C GLN A 473 -15.38 -24.93 -26.03
N ASP A 474 -16.45 -25.74 -25.97
CA ASP A 474 -17.58 -25.72 -26.90
C ASP A 474 -18.05 -24.30 -27.24
N GLN A 475 -18.14 -24.03 -28.54
CA GLN A 475 -18.63 -22.77 -29.09
C GLN A 475 -17.88 -21.51 -28.62
N SER A 476 -16.73 -21.64 -27.96
CA SER A 476 -15.84 -20.49 -27.75
C SER A 476 -15.36 -19.96 -29.12
N LEU A 477 -14.95 -18.70 -29.20
CA LEU A 477 -14.44 -18.06 -30.44
C LEU A 477 -15.41 -17.96 -31.63
N ALA A 478 -16.70 -18.28 -31.50
CA ALA A 478 -17.65 -18.15 -32.61
C ALA A 478 -17.77 -16.70 -33.18
N SER A 479 -17.41 -15.66 -32.42
CA SER A 479 -17.35 -14.27 -32.86
C SER A 479 -16.10 -13.94 -33.68
N VAL A 480 -15.07 -14.79 -33.63
CA VAL A 480 -13.73 -14.57 -34.21
C VAL A 480 -13.69 -15.07 -35.66
N ARG A 481 -13.32 -14.19 -36.59
CA ARG A 481 -13.19 -14.51 -38.02
C ARG A 481 -11.75 -14.54 -38.50
N SER A 482 -10.86 -13.84 -37.81
CA SER A 482 -9.45 -13.76 -38.13
C SER A 482 -8.63 -14.06 -36.89
N MET A 483 -7.68 -14.98 -37.01
CA MET A 483 -6.72 -15.29 -35.97
C MET A 483 -5.32 -14.84 -36.42
N ILE A 484 -4.59 -14.14 -35.55
CA ILE A 484 -3.23 -13.67 -35.78
C ILE A 484 -2.33 -14.35 -34.77
N LEU A 485 -1.39 -15.18 -35.25
CA LEU A 485 -0.47 -15.96 -34.43
C LEU A 485 0.95 -15.51 -34.71
N SER A 486 1.75 -15.25 -33.67
CA SER A 486 3.18 -14.99 -33.84
C SER A 486 3.96 -15.39 -32.60
N ASN A 487 5.07 -16.10 -32.76
CA ASN A 487 5.89 -16.59 -31.64
C ASN A 487 5.07 -17.35 -30.57
N VAL A 488 4.28 -18.32 -31.02
CA VAL A 488 3.49 -19.22 -30.17
C VAL A 488 4.03 -20.64 -30.40
N ASN A 489 4.85 -21.12 -29.47
CA ASN A 489 5.63 -22.34 -29.66
C ASN A 489 5.20 -23.43 -28.67
N MET A 490 4.16 -24.19 -29.03
CA MET A 490 3.68 -25.32 -28.26
C MET A 490 4.42 -26.60 -28.70
N LYS A 491 5.05 -27.33 -27.77
CA LYS A 491 5.80 -28.56 -28.04
C LYS A 491 4.89 -29.79 -27.90
N SER A 492 4.67 -30.53 -28.99
CA SER A 492 3.74 -31.67 -29.05
C SER A 492 3.88 -32.71 -27.92
N ALA A 493 5.09 -32.99 -27.41
CA ALA A 493 5.30 -34.01 -26.38
C ALA A 493 4.70 -33.67 -25.01
N ASN A 494 4.62 -32.38 -24.65
CA ASN A 494 4.18 -31.92 -23.32
C ASN A 494 3.02 -30.92 -23.38
N SER A 495 2.65 -30.47 -24.59
CA SER A 495 1.58 -29.52 -24.79
C SER A 495 0.23 -30.22 -25.01
N ARG A 496 -0.83 -29.68 -24.42
CA ARG A 496 -2.21 -30.14 -24.63
C ARG A 496 -3.02 -29.02 -25.27
N ILE A 497 -3.61 -29.34 -26.41
CA ILE A 497 -4.57 -28.47 -27.10
C ILE A 497 -5.92 -29.17 -27.07
N LEU A 498 -6.92 -28.53 -26.48
CA LEU A 498 -8.28 -29.03 -26.41
C LEU A 498 -9.18 -27.99 -27.08
N CYS A 499 -9.81 -28.36 -28.19
CA CYS A 499 -10.68 -27.50 -28.96
C CYS A 499 -11.93 -28.31 -29.31
N ASP A 500 -13.09 -27.85 -28.86
CA ASP A 500 -14.37 -28.50 -29.13
C ASP A 500 -15.29 -27.50 -29.82
N ASN A 501 -15.69 -27.79 -31.07
CA ASN A 501 -16.60 -26.98 -31.90
C ASN A 501 -16.43 -25.44 -31.78
N CYS A 502 -15.20 -24.95 -31.69
CA CYS A 502 -14.91 -23.55 -31.37
C CYS A 502 -14.42 -22.70 -32.56
N LEU A 503 -14.03 -23.30 -33.69
CA LEU A 503 -13.38 -22.58 -34.79
C LEU A 503 -14.22 -22.48 -36.07
N TRP A 504 -15.47 -22.94 -36.06
CA TRP A 504 -16.33 -23.03 -37.25
C TRP A 504 -16.59 -21.69 -37.97
N SER A 505 -16.43 -20.56 -37.28
CA SER A 505 -16.61 -19.22 -37.85
C SER A 505 -15.32 -18.57 -38.36
N LEU A 506 -14.17 -19.21 -38.10
CA LEU A 506 -12.85 -18.73 -38.47
C LEU A 506 -12.70 -18.81 -40.00
N ARG A 507 -12.28 -17.70 -40.60
CA ARG A 507 -12.11 -17.59 -42.06
C ARG A 507 -10.67 -17.43 -42.49
N LYS A 508 -9.83 -16.93 -41.58
CA LYS A 508 -8.46 -16.55 -41.90
C LYS A 508 -7.55 -16.77 -40.70
N VAL A 509 -6.46 -17.49 -40.93
CA VAL A 509 -5.37 -17.63 -39.98
C VAL A 509 -4.13 -16.96 -40.57
N HIS A 510 -3.58 -16.00 -39.82
CA HIS A 510 -2.36 -15.30 -40.13
C HIS A 510 -1.24 -15.84 -39.23
N ALA A 511 -0.45 -16.78 -39.74
CA ALA A 511 0.71 -17.31 -39.04
C ALA A 511 1.96 -16.46 -39.36
N GLY A 512 2.51 -15.80 -38.34
CA GLY A 512 3.78 -15.09 -38.38
C GLY A 512 4.96 -16.03 -38.08
N LYS A 513 6.10 -15.45 -37.68
CA LYS A 513 7.31 -16.21 -37.35
C LYS A 513 7.12 -17.06 -36.09
N ASN A 514 7.80 -18.22 -36.03
CA ASN A 514 7.90 -19.09 -34.85
C ASN A 514 6.54 -19.56 -34.28
N VAL A 515 5.62 -19.97 -35.15
CA VAL A 515 4.37 -20.65 -34.74
C VAL A 515 4.58 -22.16 -34.85
N SER A 516 4.22 -22.92 -33.81
CA SER A 516 4.41 -24.37 -33.79
C SER A 516 3.56 -25.07 -34.88
N PRO A 517 4.15 -25.95 -35.73
CA PRO A 517 3.41 -26.73 -36.72
C PRO A 517 2.28 -27.56 -36.11
N PHE A 518 2.47 -28.07 -34.89
CA PHE A 518 1.46 -28.80 -34.13
C PHE A 518 0.17 -27.99 -33.87
N LEU A 519 0.32 -26.70 -33.57
CA LEU A 519 -0.84 -25.80 -33.40
C LEU A 519 -1.53 -25.57 -34.75
N LEU A 520 -0.77 -25.31 -35.81
CA LEU A 520 -1.32 -25.07 -37.15
C LEU A 520 -2.07 -26.31 -37.67
N SER A 521 -1.53 -27.51 -37.51
CA SER A 521 -2.21 -28.75 -37.94
C SER A 521 -3.55 -28.97 -37.23
N ILE A 522 -3.64 -28.58 -35.95
CA ILE A 522 -4.90 -28.69 -35.20
C ILE A 522 -5.90 -27.64 -35.70
N LEU A 523 -5.46 -26.40 -35.92
CA LEU A 523 -6.32 -25.35 -36.47
C LEU A 523 -6.84 -25.73 -37.87
N ASP A 524 -5.98 -26.29 -38.73
CA ASP A 524 -6.37 -26.75 -40.07
C ASP A 524 -7.33 -27.95 -40.02
N SER A 525 -7.25 -28.80 -39.00
CA SER A 525 -8.17 -29.94 -38.84
C SER A 525 -9.56 -29.55 -38.31
N LEU A 526 -9.69 -28.35 -37.75
CA LEU A 526 -10.90 -27.86 -37.07
C LEU A 526 -11.64 -26.77 -37.85
N CYS A 527 -11.04 -26.26 -38.94
CA CYS A 527 -11.64 -25.33 -39.90
C CYS A 527 -12.11 -26.09 -41.14
#